data_AF-A0A0R2EZZ6-F1
#
_entry.id   AF-A0A0R2EZZ6-F1
#
_cell.length_a   1.000
_cell.length_b   1.000
_cell.length_c   1.000
_cell.angle_alpha   90.00
_cell.angle_beta   90.00
_cell.angle_gamma   90.00
#
_symmetry.space_group_name_H-M   'P 1'
#
loop_
_entity.id
_entity.type
_entity.pdbx_description
1 polymer ?
#
loop_
_entity_poly.entity_id
_entity_poly.type
_entity_poly.pdbx_seq_one_letter_code
_entity_poly.pdbx_strand_id
1 'polypeptide(L)' 'MLDKEKQYKEELFNLRFQQATGQMENTARLKQVRKNIARIKTVLRQQSLKK' A
#
# COMPACT_ATOMS: atom_id res chain seq x y z
N MET A 1 9.53 -8.97 -3.75
CA MET A 1 8.83 -7.70 -4.11
C MET A 1 7.33 -7.90 -4.13
N LEU A 2 6.81 -8.98 -4.72
CA LEU A 2 5.37 -9.30 -4.69
C LEU A 2 4.81 -9.50 -3.27
N ASP A 3 5.55 -10.13 -2.36
CA ASP A 3 5.05 -10.37 -0.99
C ASP A 3 4.84 -9.07 -0.20
N LYS A 4 5.73 -8.09 -0.39
CA LYS A 4 5.58 -6.76 0.20
C LYS A 4 4.37 -6.02 -0.37
N GLU A 5 4.06 -6.19 -1.66
CA GLU A 5 2.84 -5.60 -2.25
C GLU A 5 1.57 -6.20 -1.63
N LYS A 6 1.55 -7.53 -1.42
CA LYS A 6 0.43 -8.22 -0.76
C LYS A 6 0.24 -7.75 0.68
N GLN A 7 1.31 -7.68 1.46
CA GLN A 7 1.27 -7.19 2.84
C GLN A 7 0.73 -5.76 2.92
N TYR A 8 1.19 -4.84 2.06
CA TYR A 8 0.67 -3.47 2.05
C TYR A 8 -0.79 -3.38 1.58
N LYS A 9 -1.27 -4.30 0.74
CA LYS A 9 -2.68 -4.38 0.36
C LYS A 9 -3.58 -4.84 1.51
N GLU A 10 -3.13 -5.84 2.29
CA GLU A 10 -3.82 -6.27 3.51
C GLU A 10 -3.83 -5.16 4.58
N GLU A 11 -2.68 -4.50 4.79
CA GLU A 11 -2.59 -3.34 5.69
C GLU A 11 -3.55 -2.22 5.23
N LEU A 12 -3.62 -1.94 3.92
CA LEU A 12 -4.56 -0.95 3.38
C LEU A 12 -6.03 -1.35 3.58
N PHE A 13 -6.36 -2.63 3.48
CA PHE A 13 -7.71 -3.14 3.74
C PHE A 13 -8.09 -2.95 5.21
N ASN A 14 -7.19 -3.33 6.13
CA ASN A 14 -7.40 -3.14 7.57
C ASN A 14 -7.52 -1.66 7.93
N LEU A 15 -6.67 -0.80 7.38
CA LEU A 15 -6.75 0.65 7.61
C LEU A 15 -8.05 1.24 7.03
N ARG A 16 -8.54 0.78 5.88
CA ARG A 16 -9.85 1.20 5.33
C ARG A 16 -11.02 0.73 6.19
N PHE A 17 -10.94 -0.48 6.72
CA PHE A 17 -11.94 -1.03 7.62
C PHE A 17 -12.01 -0.22 8.92
N GLN A 18 -10.86 0.06 9.53
CA GLN A 18 -10.74 0.95 10.68
C GLN A 18 -11.26 2.36 10.38
N GLN A 19 -11.06 2.85 9.15
CA GLN A 19 -11.55 4.17 8.75
C GLN A 19 -13.08 4.20 8.71
N ALA A 20 -13.69 3.14 8.19
CA ALA A 20 -15.14 2.99 8.12
C ALA A 20 -15.78 2.80 9.50
N THR A 21 -15.09 2.15 10.45
CA THR A 21 -15.55 2.00 11.84
C THR A 21 -15.33 3.23 12.72
N GLY A 22 -14.70 4.29 12.18
CA GLY A 22 -14.54 5.57 12.87
C GLY A 22 -13.48 5.59 13.98
N GLN A 23 -12.71 4.51 14.17
CA GLN A 23 -11.68 4.38 15.21
C GLN A 23 -10.25 4.63 14.69
N MET A 24 -10.10 5.31 13.55
CA MET A 24 -8.76 5.59 13.02
C MET A 24 -8.07 6.75 13.72
N GLU A 25 -7.07 6.42 14.54
CA GLU A 25 -6.16 7.40 15.14
C GLU A 25 -5.14 7.96 14.13
N ASN A 26 -4.83 7.24 13.04
CA ASN A 26 -3.67 7.55 12.20
C ASN A 26 -3.95 7.53 10.68
N THR A 27 -4.66 8.55 10.21
CA THR A 27 -4.93 8.77 8.76
C THR A 27 -3.67 8.95 7.92
N ALA A 28 -2.57 9.43 8.52
CA ALA A 28 -1.26 9.57 7.87
C ALA A 28 -0.70 8.22 7.38
N ARG A 29 -0.93 7.13 8.13
CA ARG A 29 -0.48 5.78 7.78
C ARG A 29 -1.10 5.31 6.46
N LEU A 30 -2.37 5.64 6.24
CA LEU A 30 -3.09 5.27 5.03
C LEU A 30 -2.46 5.91 3.78
N LYS A 31 -2.03 7.18 3.87
CA LYS A 31 -1.30 7.86 2.79
C LYS A 31 0.08 7.23 2.56
N GLN A 32 0.77 6.83 3.63
CA GLN A 32 2.07 6.15 3.56
C GLN A 32 1.98 4.81 2.82
N VAL A 33 1.01 3.97 3.19
CA VAL A 33 0.80 2.64 2.59
C VAL A 33 0.46 2.75 1.10
N ARG A 34 -0.41 3.70 0.70
CA ARG A 34 -0.69 3.96 -0.73
C ARG A 34 0.57 4.32 -1.51
N LYS A 35 1.42 5.21 -0.96
CA LYS A 35 2.68 5.61 -1.62
C LYS A 35 3.66 4.44 -1.75
N ASN A 36 3.74 3.57 -0.74
CA ASN A 36 4.60 2.39 -0.78
C ASN A 36 4.16 1.40 -1.87
N ILE A 37 2.85 1.13 -2.00
CA ILE A 37 2.31 0.29 -3.09
C ILE A 37 2.66 0.91 -4.46
N ALA A 38 2.49 2.22 -4.62
CA ALA A 38 2.82 2.91 -5.87
C ALA A 38 4.30 2.75 -6.25
N ARG A 39 5.24 2.93 -5.29
CA ARG A 39 6.68 2.75 -5.54
C ARG A 39 7.02 1.33 -5.98
N ILE A 40 6.44 0.31 -5.33
CA ILE A 40 6.68 -1.10 -5.69
C ILE A 40 6.22 -1.35 -7.13
N LYS A 41 5.03 -0.87 -7.49
CA LYS A 41 4.51 -0.98 -8.86
C LYS A 41 5.39 -0.25 -9.87
N THR A 42 5.90 0.93 -9.54
CA THR A 42 6.83 1.67 -10.41
C THR A 42 8.12 0.88 -10.65
N VAL A 43 8.72 0.30 -9.61
CA VAL A 43 9.94 -0.51 -9.76
C VAL A 43 9.68 -1.77 -10.60
N LEU A 44 8.56 -2.47 -10.38
CA LEU A 44 8.16 -3.62 -11.19
C LEU A 44 7.99 -3.22 -12.66
N ARG A 45 7.36 -2.07 -12.92
CA ARG A 45 7.20 -1.53 -14.28
C ARG A 45 8.54 -1.16 -14.92
N GLN A 46 9.43 -0.52 -14.18
CA GLN A 46 10.77 -0.19 -14.65
C GLN A 46 11.59 -1.45 -14.99
N GLN A 47 11.49 -2.51 -14.18
CA GLN A 47 12.13 -3.79 -14.49
C GLN A 47 11.54 -4.43 -15.76
N SER A 48 10.23 -4.34 -15.97
CA SER A 48 9.59 -4.86 -17.18
C SER A 48 9.98 -4.09 -18.46
N LEU A 49 10.27 -2.79 -18.35
CA LEU A 49 10.65 -1.93 -19.48
C LEU A 49 12.14 -1.98 -19.81
N LYS A 50 12.98 -2.42 -18.87
CA LYS A 50 14.43 -2.61 -19.07
C LYS A 50 14.77 -3.95 -19.73
N LYS A 51 13.78 -4.81 -19.96
CA LYS A 51 13.92 -6.10 -20.63
C LYS A 51 13.52 -5.94 -22.09
#